data_AF-A0A3M2A3N6-F1
#
_entry.id   AF-A0A3M2A3N6-F1
#
_cell.length_a   1.000
_cell.length_b   1.000
_cell.length_c   1.000
_cell.angle_alpha   90.00
_cell.angle_beta   90.00
_cell.angle_gamma   90.00
#
_symmetry.space_group_name_H-M   'P 1'
#
loop_
_entity.id
_entity.type
_entity.pdbx_description
1 polymer ?
#
loop_
_entity_poly.entity_id
_entity_poly.type
_entity_poly.pdbx_seq_one_letter_code
_entity_poly.pdbx_strand_id
1 'polypeptide(L)'
;MLTVNTNIAALEAQSHFNRANFALSENYSKLSSGLRVRSAADDAAGLAISESFKAKIRSLDQARRNANDGVSLVQTADGALKEISSMLGRMREL
;
A
#
# COMPACT_ATOMS: atom_id res chain seq x y z
N MET A 1 -25.89 -49.86 -16.32
CA MET A 1 -27.18 -49.44 -15.73
C MET A 1 -27.44 -48.01 -16.19
N LEU A 2 -28.41 -47.83 -17.09
CA LEU A 2 -28.77 -46.52 -17.63
C LEU A 2 -29.71 -45.84 -16.62
N THR A 3 -29.20 -44.90 -15.82
CA THR A 3 -30.03 -44.08 -14.94
C THR A 3 -30.72 -43.01 -15.78
N VAL A 4 -31.89 -43.34 -16.31
CA VAL A 4 -32.75 -42.45 -17.14
C VAL A 4 -33.13 -41.15 -16.40
N ASN A 5 -33.06 -41.12 -15.06
CA ASN A 5 -33.41 -39.94 -14.25
C ASN A 5 -32.22 -39.10 -13.75
N THR A 6 -30.97 -39.57 -13.89
CA THR A 6 -29.80 -38.82 -13.42
C THR A 6 -28.63 -39.04 -14.37
N ASN A 7 -28.36 -38.03 -15.19
CA ASN A 7 -27.26 -38.04 -16.13
C ASN A 7 -25.96 -37.66 -15.41
N ILE A 8 -25.22 -38.67 -14.95
CA ILE A 8 -23.97 -38.50 -14.20
C ILE A 8 -22.93 -37.74 -15.03
N ALA A 9 -22.83 -37.99 -16.34
CA ALA A 9 -21.89 -37.29 -17.22
C ALA A 9 -22.24 -35.80 -17.35
N ALA A 10 -23.52 -35.45 -17.42
CA ALA A 10 -23.95 -34.05 -17.42
C ALA A 10 -23.72 -33.37 -16.06
N LEU A 11 -23.93 -34.08 -14.95
CA LEU A 11 -23.63 -33.56 -13.61
C LEU A 11 -22.13 -33.33 -13.39
N GLU A 12 -21.29 -34.25 -13.88
CA GLU A 12 -19.84 -34.11 -13.87
C GLU A 12 -19.40 -32.92 -14.72
N ALA A 13 -19.90 -32.81 -15.95
CA ALA A 13 -19.65 -31.66 -16.82
C ALA A 13 -20.09 -30.33 -16.18
N GLN A 14 -21.26 -30.29 -15.53
CA GLN A 14 -21.75 -29.12 -14.81
C GLN A 14 -20.85 -28.76 -13.61
N SER A 15 -20.36 -29.75 -12.86
CA SER A 15 -19.42 -29.56 -11.76
C SER A 15 -18.08 -28.98 -12.24
N HIS A 16 -17.53 -29.51 -13.33
CA HIS A 16 -16.33 -28.97 -13.97
C HIS A 16 -16.53 -27.55 -14.51
N PHE A 17 -17.67 -27.29 -15.16
CA PHE A 17 -18.02 -25.96 -15.66
C PHE A 17 -18.13 -24.94 -14.51
N ASN A 18 -18.78 -25.30 -13.40
CA ASN A 18 -18.89 -24.44 -12.22
C ASN A 18 -17.52 -24.12 -11.62
N ARG A 19 -16.60 -25.11 -11.54
CA ARG A 19 -15.21 -24.89 -11.11
C ARG A 19 -14.46 -23.96 -12.05
N ALA A 20 -14.60 -24.15 -13.36
CA ALA A 20 -13.96 -23.28 -14.36
C ALA A 20 -14.46 -21.84 -14.27
N ASN A 21 -15.77 -21.64 -14.08
CA ASN A 21 -16.36 -20.30 -13.89
C ASN A 21 -15.86 -19.63 -12.60
N PHE A 22 -15.72 -20.39 -11.51
CA PHE A 22 -15.17 -19.85 -10.27
C PHE A 22 -13.71 -19.39 -10.45
N ALA A 23 -12.86 -20.23 -11.05
CA ALA A 23 -11.48 -19.88 -11.34
C ALA A 23 -11.36 -18.67 -12.29
N LEU A 24 -12.24 -18.58 -13.30
CA LEU A 24 -12.31 -17.44 -14.20
C LEU A 24 -12.68 -16.14 -13.47
N SER A 25 -13.68 -16.20 -12.58
CA SER A 25 -14.09 -15.06 -11.76
C SER A 25 -12.95 -14.57 -10.84
N GLU A 26 -12.20 -15.50 -10.24
CA GLU A 26 -11.03 -15.17 -9.43
C GLU A 26 -9.94 -14.46 -10.25
N ASN A 27 -9.65 -14.96 -11.47
CA ASN A 27 -8.70 -14.33 -12.38
C ASN A 27 -9.14 -12.93 -12.80
N TYR A 28 -10.42 -12.72 -13.11
CA TYR A 28 -10.96 -11.39 -13.38
C TYR A 28 -10.82 -10.45 -12.19
N SER A 29 -10.98 -10.94 -10.95
CA SER A 29 -10.80 -10.14 -9.74
C SER A 29 -9.34 -9.73 -9.52
N LYS A 30 -8.38 -10.65 -9.76
CA LYS A 30 -6.95 -10.34 -9.73
C LYS A 30 -6.55 -9.34 -10.82
N LEU A 31 -7.07 -9.52 -12.04
CA LEU A 31 -6.84 -8.60 -13.15
C LEU A 31 -7.40 -7.19 -12.84
N SER A 32 -8.63 -7.10 -12.33
CA SER A 32 -9.29 -5.83 -12.00
C SER A 32 -8.58 -5.08 -10.87
N SER A 33 -8.09 -5.80 -9.86
CA SER A 33 -7.33 -5.19 -8.75
C SER A 33 -5.87 -4.87 -9.11
N GLY A 34 -5.31 -5.53 -10.12
CA GLY A 34 -3.88 -5.49 -10.44
C GLY A 34 -2.99 -6.12 -9.36
N LEU A 35 -3.57 -6.73 -8.31
CA LEU A 35 -2.86 -7.33 -7.19
C LEU A 35 -2.77 -8.84 -7.37
N ARG A 36 -1.57 -9.39 -7.22
CA ARG A 36 -1.35 -10.84 -7.22
C ARG A 36 -2.05 -11.53 -6.05
N VAL A 37 -2.00 -10.91 -4.87
CA VAL A 37 -2.64 -11.36 -3.64
C VAL A 37 -3.73 -10.36 -3.30
N ARG A 38 -4.99 -10.76 -3.49
CA ARG A 38 -6.15 -9.89 -3.26
C ARG A 38 -6.70 -10.07 -1.84
N SER A 39 -6.68 -11.30 -1.33
CA SER A 39 -7.24 -11.65 -0.03
C SER A 39 -6.26 -12.45 0.82
N ALA A 40 -6.43 -12.40 2.15
CA ALA A 40 -5.70 -13.26 3.08
C ALA A 40 -6.01 -14.75 2.86
N ALA A 41 -7.14 -15.05 2.20
CA ALA A 41 -7.49 -16.39 1.76
C ALA A 41 -6.55 -16.92 0.65
N ASP A 42 -5.98 -16.03 -0.17
CA ASP A 42 -5.09 -16.42 -1.27
C ASP A 42 -3.65 -16.62 -0.75
N ASP A 43 -3.18 -15.71 0.11
CA ASP A 43 -1.85 -15.75 0.74
C ASP A 43 -1.80 -14.80 1.96
N ALA A 44 -2.12 -15.33 3.15
CA ALA A 44 -2.15 -14.53 4.38
C ALA A 44 -0.78 -13.93 4.74
N ALA A 45 0.31 -14.67 4.53
CA ALA A 45 1.66 -14.22 4.85
C ALA A 45 2.12 -13.12 3.88
N GLY A 46 1.92 -13.33 2.57
CA GLY A 46 2.24 -12.36 1.55
C GLY A 46 1.42 -11.06 1.68
N LEU A 47 0.15 -11.17 2.06
CA LEU A 47 -0.69 -10.00 2.33
C LEU A 47 -0.20 -9.25 3.59
N ALA A 48 0.08 -9.97 4.69
CA ALA A 48 0.56 -9.35 5.93
C ALA A 48 1.89 -8.59 5.75
N ILE A 49 2.84 -9.18 5.01
CA ILE A 49 4.11 -8.53 4.69
C ILE A 49 3.86 -7.30 3.81
N SER A 50 2.99 -7.40 2.81
CA SER A 50 2.65 -6.28 1.93
C SER A 50 2.02 -5.12 2.70
N GLU A 51 1.10 -5.40 3.62
CA GLU A 51 0.49 -4.37 4.48
C GLU A 51 1.51 -3.76 5.45
N SER A 52 2.42 -4.57 6.00
CA SER A 52 3.53 -4.07 6.81
C SER A 52 4.43 -3.10 6.03
N PHE A 53 4.78 -3.44 4.79
CA PHE A 53 5.54 -2.54 3.93
C PHE A 53 4.77 -1.28 3.55
N LYS A 54 3.47 -1.37 3.22
CA LYS A 54 2.63 -0.19 2.99
C LYS A 54 2.58 0.73 4.22
N ALA A 55 2.47 0.18 5.42
CA ALA A 55 2.52 0.94 6.66
C ALA A 55 3.87 1.63 6.86
N LYS A 56 4.98 0.92 6.60
CA LYS A 56 6.33 1.48 6.68
C LYS A 56 6.56 2.59 5.67
N ILE A 57 6.07 2.45 4.43
CA ILE A 57 6.12 3.51 3.41
C ILE A 57 5.40 4.76 3.90
N ARG A 58 4.15 4.64 4.38
CA ARG A 58 3.41 5.80 4.94
C ARG A 58 4.13 6.46 6.10
N SER A 59 4.74 5.66 6.98
CA SER A 59 5.54 6.17 8.10
C SER A 59 6.79 6.92 7.62
N LEU A 60 7.51 6.38 6.64
CA LEU A 60 8.68 7.03 6.05
C LEU A 60 8.33 8.32 5.31
N ASP A 61 7.19 8.37 4.61
CA ASP A 61 6.70 9.58 3.97
C ASP A 61 6.40 10.69 5.00
N GLN A 62 5.82 10.32 6.15
CA GLN A 62 5.64 11.26 7.25
C GLN A 62 6.97 11.69 7.87
N ALA A 63 7.89 10.75 8.10
CA ALA A 63 9.22 11.06 8.61
C ALA A 63 9.99 12.03 7.69
N ARG A 64 9.87 11.86 6.38
CA ARG A 64 10.43 12.78 5.38
C ARG A 64 9.81 14.17 5.48
N ARG A 65 8.49 14.28 5.61
CA ARG A 65 7.81 15.57 5.83
C ARG A 65 8.31 16.25 7.11
N ASN A 66 8.32 15.51 8.22
CA ASN A 66 8.80 16.01 9.51
C ASN A 66 10.27 16.48 9.44
N ALA A 67 11.13 15.76 8.72
CA ALA A 67 12.52 16.16 8.53
C ALA A 67 12.63 17.47 7.73
N ASN A 68 11.84 17.64 6.67
CA ASN A 68 11.80 18.87 5.89
C ASN A 68 11.25 20.05 6.71
N ASP A 69 10.25 19.82 7.55
CA ASP A 69 9.72 20.83 8.47
C ASP A 69 10.78 21.25 9.49
N GLY A 70 11.52 20.27 10.03
CA GLY A 70 12.65 20.53 10.92
C GLY A 70 13.77 21.34 10.26
N VAL A 71 14.12 21.02 9.01
CA VAL A 71 15.07 21.82 8.21
C VAL A 71 14.56 23.24 8.02
N SER A 72 13.29 23.42 7.67
CA SER A 72 12.69 24.74 7.45
C SER A 72 12.67 25.58 8.73
N LEU A 73 12.41 24.96 9.88
CA LEU A 73 12.48 25.61 11.19
C LEU A 73 13.91 26.08 11.50
N VAL A 74 14.90 25.21 11.29
CA VAL A 74 16.32 25.55 11.52
C VAL A 74 16.77 26.69 10.60
N GLN A 75 16.38 26.67 9.33
CA GLN A 75 16.68 27.76 8.39
C GLN A 75 16.06 29.09 8.81
N THR A 76 14.81 29.06 9.31
CA THR A 76 14.15 30.27 9.84
C THR A 76 14.87 30.81 11.07
N ALA A 77 15.28 29.92 11.98
CA ALA A 77 16.07 30.29 13.16
C ALA A 77 17.44 30.85 12.79
N ASP A 78 18.15 30.25 11.83
CA ASP A 78 19.45 30.72 11.34
C ASP A 78 19.34 32.13 10.72
N GLY A 79 18.30 32.36 9.91
CA GLY A 79 18.00 33.70 9.38
C GLY A 79 17.76 34.74 10.48
N ALA A 80 16.98 34.39 11.51
CA ALA A 80 16.73 35.27 12.64
C ALA A 80 18.01 35.57 13.46
N LEU A 81 18.84 34.56 13.71
CA LEU A 81 20.11 34.72 14.42
C LEU A 81 21.10 35.59 13.64
N LYS A 82 21.10 35.51 12.30
CA LYS A 82 21.91 36.37 11.44
C LYS A 82 21.54 37.84 11.58
N GLU A 83 20.24 38.15 11.67
CA GLU A 83 19.79 39.52 11.92
C GLU A 83 20.16 40.00 13.32
N ILE A 84 20.01 39.16 14.35
CA ILE A 84 20.45 39.49 15.73
C ILE A 84 21.96 39.76 15.77
N SER A 85 22.77 38.93 15.10
CA SER A 85 24.21 39.13 15.03
C SER A 85 24.59 40.45 14.33
N SER A 86 23.90 40.79 13.24
CA SER A 86 24.04 42.08 12.55
C SER A 86 23.71 43.26 13.45
N MET A 87 22.62 43.18 14.23
CA MET A 87 22.25 44.21 15.21
C MET A 87 23.31 44.39 16.30
N LEU A 88 23.81 43.29 16.87
CA LEU A 88 24.86 43.32 17.89
C LEU A 88 26.17 43.90 17.35
N GLY A 89 26.53 43.60 16.09
CA GLY A 89 27.67 44.20 15.41
C GLY A 89 27.55 45.72 15.35
N ARG A 90 26.41 46.24 14.88
CA ARG A 90 26.14 47.68 14.83
C ARG A 90 26.20 48.33 16.21
N MET A 91 25.66 47.69 17.25
CA MET A 91 25.73 48.21 18.62
C MET A 91 27.16 48.34 19.16
N ARG A 92 28.12 47.54 18.66
CA ARG A 92 29.53 47.64 19.05
C ARG A 92 30.28 48.77 18.33
N GLU A 93 29.77 49.20 17.18
CA GLU A 93 30.36 50.27 16.37
C GLU A 93 29.81 51.65 16.74
N LEU A 94 28.71 51.70 17.50
CA LEU A 94 28.12 52.90 18.10
C LEU A 94 28.72 53.20 19.48
#